data_AF-A0A1G9QGH5-F1
#
_entry.id   AF-A0A1G9QGH5-F1
#
_cell.length_a   1.000
_cell.length_b   1.000
_cell.length_c   1.000
_cell.angle_alpha   90.00
_cell.angle_beta   90.00
_cell.angle_gamma   90.00
#
_symmetry.space_group_name_H-M   'P 1'
#
loop_
_entity.id
_entity.type
_entity.pdbx_description
1 polymer ?
#
loop_
_entity_poly.entity_id
_entity_poly.type
_entity_poly.pdbx_seq_one_letter_code
_entity_poly.pdbx_strand_id
1 'polypeptide(L)' 'MPTCPHCAAEHNAADLVRHERPGVTIVHCPDCECVVGAYRRHGDRPKVDRLRDASP' A
#
# COMPACT_ATOMS: atom_id res chain seq x y z
N MET A 1 4.16 -10.06 12.51
CA MET A 1 5.24 -9.82 11.55
C MET A 1 4.67 -10.11 10.17
N PRO A 2 4.67 -9.16 9.22
CA PRO A 2 4.24 -9.42 7.86
C PRO A 2 5.16 -10.44 7.17
N THR A 3 4.56 -11.43 6.54
CA THR A 3 5.26 -12.43 5.69
C THR A 3 5.20 -11.98 4.24
N CYS A 4 6.32 -11.93 3.50
CA CYS A 4 6.26 -11.68 2.05
C CYS A 4 5.62 -12.90 1.37
N PRO A 5 4.62 -12.70 0.49
CA PRO A 5 3.96 -13.79 -0.22
C PRO A 5 4.84 -14.44 -1.29
N HIS A 6 6.00 -13.84 -1.62
CA HIS A 6 6.91 -14.32 -2.65
C HIS A 6 8.07 -15.15 -2.09
N CYS A 7 8.87 -14.59 -1.17
CA CYS A 7 10.01 -15.30 -0.58
C CYS A 7 9.70 -16.00 0.75
N ALA A 8 8.47 -15.88 1.25
CA ALA A 8 8.03 -16.41 2.55
C ALA A 8 8.80 -15.89 3.78
N ALA A 9 9.68 -14.89 3.62
CA ALA A 9 10.40 -14.28 4.72
C ALA A 9 9.46 -13.48 5.61
N GLU A 10 9.70 -13.53 6.92
CA GLU A 10 9.00 -12.73 7.92
C GLU A 10 9.85 -11.50 8.24
N HIS A 11 9.24 -10.31 8.13
CA HIS A 11 9.90 -9.06 8.43
C HIS A 11 9.18 -8.32 9.54
N ASN A 12 9.90 -7.46 10.25
CA ASN A 12 9.23 -6.44 11.07
C ASN A 12 8.57 -5.41 10.14
N ALA A 13 7.40 -4.91 10.53
CA ALA A 13 6.73 -3.84 9.77
C ALA A 13 7.54 -2.53 9.71
N ALA A 14 8.50 -2.34 10.63
CA ALA A 14 9.45 -1.24 10.63
C ALA A 14 10.57 -1.42 9.57
N ASP A 15 10.92 -2.65 9.23
CA ASP A 15 12.00 -2.98 8.28
C ASP A 15 11.51 -3.08 6.83
N LEU A 16 10.20 -3.01 6.61
CA LEU A 16 9.62 -3.02 5.28
C LEU A 16 9.91 -1.72 4.52
N VAL A 17 10.28 -1.86 3.25
CA VAL A 17 10.56 -0.73 2.37
C VAL A 17 9.25 -0.07 1.96
N ARG A 18 9.10 1.23 2.25
CA ARG A 18 7.90 2.00 1.91
C ARG A 18 8.19 2.98 0.78
N HIS A 19 7.53 2.79 -0.35
CA HIS A 19 7.58 3.70 -1.47
C HIS A 19 6.34 4.59 -1.47
N GLU A 20 6.54 5.89 -1.21
CA GLU A 20 5.46 6.88 -1.23
C GLU A 20 5.21 7.41 -2.65
N ARG A 21 3.96 7.33 -3.10
CA ARG A 21 3.47 7.96 -4.33
C ARG A 21 2.27 8.85 -3.99
N PRO A 22 1.92 9.83 -4.84
CA PRO A 22 0.72 10.64 -4.62
C PRO A 22 -0.52 9.75 -4.41
N GLY A 23 -1.20 9.91 -3.29
CA GLY A 23 -2.38 9.12 -2.91
C GLY A 23 -2.16 7.66 -2.49
N VAL A 24 -0.94 7.09 -2.56
CA VAL A 24 -0.70 5.67 -2.20
C VAL A 24 0.70 5.42 -1.62
N THR A 25 0.78 4.63 -0.57
CA THR A 25 2.02 4.06 -0.04
C THR A 25 2.09 2.60 -0.45
N ILE A 26 3.11 2.23 -1.23
CA ILE A 26 3.37 0.84 -1.63
C ILE A 26 4.43 0.28 -0.67
N VAL A 27 4.23 -0.94 -0.20
CA VAL A 27 5.13 -1.61 0.73
C VAL A 27 5.77 -2.81 0.04
N HIS A 28 7.09 -2.84 0.07
CA HIS A 28 7.92 -3.86 -0.55
C HIS A 28 8.66 -4.69 0.50
N CYS A 29 8.92 -5.96 0.16
CA CYS A 29 9.85 -6.80 0.90
C CYS A 29 11.29 -6.31 0.66
N PRO A 30 12.12 -6.20 1.71
CA PRO A 30 13.51 -5.76 1.58
C PRO A 30 14.40 -6.77 0.83
N ASP A 31 14.08 -8.06 0.87
CA ASP A 31 14.96 -9.11 0.33
C ASP A 31 14.70 -9.41 -1.15
N CYS A 32 13.43 -9.49 -1.55
CA CYS A 32 13.04 -9.88 -2.92
C CYS A 32 12.26 -8.79 -3.67
N GLU A 33 12.13 -7.60 -3.06
CA GLU A 33 11.48 -6.42 -3.65
C GLU A 33 9.99 -6.62 -4.04
N CYS A 34 9.41 -7.77 -3.67
CA CYS A 34 8.01 -8.15 -3.86
C CYS A 34 7.09 -7.08 -3.26
N VAL A 35 5.95 -6.78 -3.89
CA VAL A 35 4.92 -5.96 -3.25
C VAL A 35 4.23 -6.79 -2.16
N VAL A 36 4.38 -6.36 -0.92
CA VAL A 36 3.73 -6.97 0.26
C VAL A 36 2.35 -6.36 0.49
N GLY A 37 2.17 -5.07 0.18
CA GLY A 37 0.88 -4.41 0.33
C GLY A 37 0.87 -2.98 -0.22
N ALA A 38 -0.32 -2.38 -0.27
CA ALA A 38 -0.49 -0.98 -0.65
C ALA A 38 -1.59 -0.32 0.19
N TYR A 39 -1.34 0.90 0.65
CA TYR A 39 -2.26 1.70 1.45
C TYR A 39 -2.63 2.98 0.71
N ARG A 40 -3.91 3.25 0.54
CA ARG A 40 -4.37 4.53 0.00
C ARG A 40 -4.29 5.59 1.09
N ARG A 41 -3.67 6.73 0.81
CA ARG A 41 -3.69 7.88 1.71
C ARG A 41 -4.99 8.64 1.51
N HIS A 42 -5.97 8.38 2.37
CA HIS A 42 -7.19 9.17 2.47
C HIS A 42 -6.89 10.49 3.20
N GLY A 43 -6.23 11.41 2.49
CA GLY A 43 -5.79 12.72 2.97
C GLY A 43 -5.52 13.68 1.81
N ASP A 44 -5.09 13.14 0.67
CA ASP A 44 -5.35 13.76 -0.63
C ASP A 44 -6.86 13.63 -0.89
N ARG A 45 -7.60 14.76 -0.88
CA ARG A 45 -8.97 14.76 -1.40
C ARG A 45 -8.93 14.11 -2.78
N PRO A 46 -9.75 13.08 -3.05
CA PRO A 46 -9.78 12.48 -4.38
C PRO A 46 -10.09 13.58 -5.39
N LYS A 47 -9.18 13.82 -6.35
CA LYS A 47 -9.35 14.83 -7.42
C LYS A 47 -10.53 14.49 -8.35
N VAL A 48 -11.04 13.26 -8.24
CA VAL A 48 -12.24 12.78 -8.89
C VAL A 48 -13.26 12.41 -7.81
N ASP A 49 -14.12 13.36 -7.49
CA ASP A 49 -15.38 13.06 -6.83
C ASP A 49 -16.31 12.38 -7.85
N ARG A 50 -16.14 11.06 -8.01
CA ARG A 50 -17.19 10.21 -8.56
C ARG A 50 -17.77 9.37 -7.44
N LEU A 51 -18.03 9.97 -6.27
CA LEU A 51 -19.08 9.47 -5.42
C LEU A 51 -20.32 9.44 -6.32
N ARG A 52 -20.85 8.25 -6.62
CA ARG A 52 -22.07 8.14 -7.42
C ARG A 52 -23.15 8.89 -6.66
N ASP A 53 -23.55 10.05 -7.17
CA ASP A 53 -24.92 10.53 -7.08
C ASP A 53 -25.80 9.53 -7.85
N ALA A 54 -26.11 8.41 -7.22
CA ALA A 54 -27.12 7.43 -7.60
C ALA A 54 -27.11 6.37 -6.50
N SER A 55 -28.12 6.26 -5.65
CA SER A 55 -29.52 6.07 -6.07
C SER A 55 -30.51 6.34 -4.91
N PRO A 56 -31.80 6.54 -5.26
CA PRO A 56 -32.89 6.99 -4.37
C PRO A 56 -33.28 6.01 -3.25
#